data_AF-A0A9R0T2Q3-F1
#
_entry.id   AF-A0A9R0T2Q3-F1
#
_cell.length_a   1.000
_cell.length_b   1.000
_cell.length_c   1.000
_cell.angle_alpha   90.00
_cell.angle_beta   90.00
_cell.angle_gamma   90.00
#
_symmetry.space_group_name_H-M   'P 1'
#
loop_
_entity.id
_entity.type
_entity.pdbx_description
1 polymer ?
#
loop_
_entity_poly.entity_id
_entity_poly.type
_entity_poly.pdbx_seq_one_letter_code
_entity_poly.pdbx_strand_id
1 'polypeptide(L)'
;MKASLVQICDMVTVARYLNLTMVVPELDKQSFWADPSDFGDIFDVDHFIYSLRDEVKVIRELPHKFNGKVPLSMQPVSWSSEKYYLRQILPLVRKHKVIRFSRTDSRLANNGLPLKLQKLRCHVNYNALRFTPSIEALGNKMISSLRKTGSFVVLHLRYEMDMLAFSGCTHGCSGQETAELTRMRYAYPWWKEKEIDSEKKRLEGLCPLTPGETTLVLKALGFPRDTRIYIASGEIYGGEKRLAALKAEFPNIVRKEMLLSEDELHLFQKHSTQMAALDYLVSVASDVFIPSNDGNMAKVVEGHRRHVYF
;
A
#
# COMPACT_ATOMS: atom_id res chain seq x y z
N MET A 1 -10.08 3.32 -1.48
CA MET A 1 -8.94 2.39 -1.60
C MET A 1 -7.78 3.08 -0.90
N LYS A 2 -7.09 2.41 0.06
CA LYS A 2 -5.87 2.96 0.67
C LYS A 2 -4.98 3.47 -0.45
N ALA A 3 -4.47 4.70 -0.34
CA ALA A 3 -3.63 5.32 -1.37
C ALA A 3 -2.54 4.32 -1.77
N SER A 4 -2.62 3.79 -2.98
CA SER A 4 -1.57 2.88 -3.45
C SER A 4 -0.56 3.74 -4.21
N LEU A 5 0.71 3.66 -3.81
CA LEU A 5 1.81 4.36 -4.47
C LEU A 5 1.79 4.15 -6.00
N VAL A 6 1.40 2.94 -6.41
CA VAL A 6 1.19 2.54 -7.81
C VAL A 6 0.21 3.45 -8.55
N GLN A 7 -0.90 3.86 -7.91
CA GLN A 7 -1.90 4.75 -8.53
C GLN A 7 -1.31 6.12 -8.88
N ILE A 8 -0.49 6.68 -7.98
CA ILE A 8 0.14 7.99 -8.19
C ILE A 8 1.18 7.87 -9.32
N CYS A 9 1.95 6.79 -9.34
CA CYS A 9 2.92 6.50 -10.40
C CYS A 9 2.28 6.44 -11.78
N ASP A 10 1.14 5.76 -11.91
CA ASP A 10 0.40 5.66 -13.16
C ASP A 10 -0.09 7.04 -13.62
N MET A 11 -0.64 7.85 -12.71
CA MET A 11 -1.16 9.17 -13.07
C MET A 11 -0.07 10.18 -13.41
N VAL A 12 1.09 10.14 -12.73
CA VAL A 12 2.28 10.91 -13.14
C VAL A 12 2.72 10.51 -14.54
N THR A 13 2.73 9.21 -14.84
CA THR A 13 3.12 8.69 -16.15
C THR A 13 2.16 9.12 -17.25
N VAL A 14 0.85 9.10 -16.98
CA VAL A 14 -0.18 9.60 -17.89
C VAL A 14 -0.01 11.11 -18.11
N ALA A 15 0.21 11.89 -17.06
CA ALA A 15 0.44 13.33 -17.16
C ALA A 15 1.69 13.64 -18.00
N ARG A 16 2.79 12.90 -17.78
CA ARG A 16 4.01 12.99 -18.59
C ARG A 16 3.75 12.68 -20.06
N TYR A 17 3.04 11.60 -20.33
CA TYR A 17 2.81 11.12 -21.70
C TYR A 17 1.92 12.07 -22.50
N LEU A 18 0.92 12.66 -21.84
CA LEU A 18 0.00 13.62 -22.45
C LEU A 18 0.47 15.08 -22.38
N ASN A 19 1.66 15.33 -21.81
CA ASN A 19 2.21 16.67 -21.57
C ASN A 19 1.25 17.59 -20.78
N LEU A 20 0.73 17.07 -19.65
CA LEU A 20 -0.20 17.76 -18.77
C LEU A 20 0.51 18.33 -17.54
N THR A 21 -0.11 19.34 -16.94
CA THR A 21 0.23 19.77 -15.58
C THR A 21 -0.61 18.97 -14.59
N MET A 22 0.05 18.41 -13.58
CA MET A 22 -0.58 17.64 -12.52
C MET A 22 -0.74 18.51 -11.27
N VAL A 23 -1.88 18.42 -10.60
CA VAL A 23 -2.06 18.97 -9.25
C VAL A 23 -1.67 17.89 -8.25
N VAL A 24 -1.06 18.26 -7.12
CA VAL A 24 -0.75 17.31 -6.02
C VAL A 24 -2.00 16.46 -5.72
N PRO A 25 -1.88 15.12 -5.65
CA PRO A 25 -3.03 14.25 -5.48
C PRO A 25 -3.81 14.49 -4.20
N GLU A 26 -5.11 14.24 -4.26
CA GLU A 26 -5.95 14.07 -3.07
C GLU A 26 -6.05 12.57 -2.74
N LEU A 27 -5.98 12.24 -1.44
CA LEU A 27 -6.11 10.86 -0.99
C LEU A 27 -7.56 10.53 -0.63
N ASP A 28 -7.94 9.27 -0.81
CA ASP A 28 -9.31 8.81 -0.57
C ASP A 28 -9.60 8.64 0.93
N LYS A 29 -10.35 9.60 1.49
CA LYS A 29 -10.79 9.62 2.90
C LYS A 29 -12.11 8.87 3.15
N GLN A 30 -12.79 8.39 2.10
CA GLN A 30 -14.14 7.78 2.21
C GLN A 30 -14.11 6.25 2.14
N SER A 31 -12.92 5.64 2.08
CA SER A 31 -12.78 4.18 2.01
C SER A 31 -13.03 3.48 3.34
N PHE A 32 -13.02 2.14 3.35
CA PHE A 32 -13.12 1.30 4.57
C PHE A 32 -12.17 1.77 5.68
N TRP A 33 -11.01 2.30 5.32
CA TRP A 33 -9.99 2.76 6.27
C TRP A 33 -10.23 4.14 6.85
N ALA A 34 -11.09 4.94 6.21
CA ALA A 34 -11.48 6.27 6.64
C ALA A 34 -10.30 7.14 7.14
N ASP A 35 -9.14 7.02 6.50
CA ASP A 35 -7.93 7.70 6.93
C ASP A 35 -8.02 9.19 6.58
N PRO A 36 -7.89 10.11 7.55
CA PRO A 36 -8.06 11.53 7.30
C PRO A 36 -6.83 12.20 6.66
N SER A 37 -5.71 11.48 6.52
CA SER A 37 -4.43 12.03 6.05
C SER A 37 -4.55 12.62 4.64
N ASP A 38 -3.94 13.79 4.45
CA ASP A 38 -3.68 14.39 3.16
C ASP A 38 -2.35 13.90 2.58
N PHE A 39 -2.11 14.19 1.30
CA PHE A 39 -0.86 13.80 0.62
C PHE A 39 0.37 14.33 1.36
N GLY A 40 0.32 15.58 1.84
CA GLY A 40 1.41 16.21 2.57
C GLY A 40 1.65 15.68 3.99
N ASP A 41 0.69 14.95 4.57
CA ASP A 41 0.89 14.30 5.88
C ASP A 41 1.73 13.03 5.74
N ILE A 42 1.72 12.40 4.55
CA ILE A 42 2.40 11.13 4.28
C ILE A 42 3.68 11.35 3.47
N PHE A 43 3.65 12.20 2.44
CA PHE A 43 4.75 12.42 1.51
C PHE A 43 5.29 13.85 1.57
N ASP A 44 6.60 13.99 1.38
CA ASP A 44 7.24 15.29 1.20
C ASP A 44 6.84 15.90 -0.15
N VAL A 45 5.95 16.90 -0.11
CA VAL A 45 5.39 17.55 -1.29
C VAL A 45 6.45 18.34 -2.06
N ASP A 46 7.38 18.99 -1.36
CA ASP A 46 8.44 19.77 -2.00
C ASP A 46 9.41 18.84 -2.74
N HIS A 47 9.81 17.74 -2.08
CA HIS A 47 10.63 16.71 -2.72
C HIS A 47 9.92 16.07 -3.91
N PHE A 48 8.62 15.79 -3.81
CA PHE A 48 7.84 15.22 -4.91
C PHE A 48 7.79 16.14 -6.13
N ILE A 49 7.51 17.44 -5.93
CA ILE A 49 7.48 18.43 -7.01
C ILE A 49 8.88 18.62 -7.61
N TYR A 50 9.90 18.76 -6.76
CA TYR A 50 11.28 18.98 -7.20
C TYR A 50 11.82 17.78 -7.97
N SER A 51 11.57 16.55 -7.50
CA SER A 51 12.07 15.30 -8.10
C SER A 51 11.46 15.00 -9.47
N LEU A 52 10.32 15.61 -9.79
CA LEU A 52 9.61 15.41 -11.06
C LEU A 52 9.72 16.58 -12.03
N ARG A 53 10.40 17.68 -11.66
CA ARG A 53 10.41 18.96 -12.41
C ARG A 53 10.80 18.84 -13.89
N ASP A 54 11.70 17.91 -14.22
CA ASP A 54 12.21 17.71 -15.59
C ASP A 54 11.35 16.71 -16.40
N GLU A 55 10.39 16.06 -15.75
CA GLU A 55 9.50 15.07 -16.36
C GLU A 55 8.06 15.59 -16.46
N VAL A 56 7.47 16.01 -15.35
CA VAL A 56 6.09 16.51 -15.30
C VAL A 56 6.01 17.77 -14.44
N LYS A 57 5.28 18.78 -14.92
CA LYS A 57 4.97 19.95 -14.11
C LYS A 57 3.94 19.59 -13.06
N VAL A 58 4.34 19.60 -11.79
CA VAL A 58 3.45 19.42 -10.64
C VAL A 58 3.22 20.76 -9.95
N ILE A 59 1.98 21.07 -9.60
CA ILE A 59 1.59 22.26 -8.85
C ILE A 59 0.80 21.87 -7.61
N ARG A 60 0.92 22.66 -6.53
CA ARG A 60 0.24 22.38 -5.26
C ARG A 60 -1.27 22.48 -5.36
N GLU A 61 -1.74 23.53 -6.02
CA GLU A 61 -3.15 23.87 -6.10
C GLU A 61 -3.55 24.26 -7.53
N LEU A 62 -4.84 24.17 -7.81
CA LEU A 62 -5.38 24.57 -9.09
C LEU A 62 -5.24 26.10 -9.25
N PRO A 63 -4.69 26.62 -10.37
CA PRO A 63 -4.51 28.04 -10.56
C PRO A 63 -5.83 28.81 -10.54
N HIS A 64 -5.85 30.01 -9.92
CA HIS A 64 -7.05 30.84 -9.74
C HIS A 64 -7.88 31.06 -11.02
N LYS A 65 -7.27 31.10 -12.20
CA LYS A 65 -7.96 31.20 -13.51
C LYS A 65 -8.93 30.05 -13.80
N PHE A 66 -8.86 28.97 -13.03
CA PHE A 66 -9.77 27.83 -13.09
C PHE A 66 -10.68 27.71 -11.85
N ASN A 67 -10.60 28.64 -10.89
CA ASN A 67 -11.54 28.69 -9.77
C ASN A 67 -12.97 28.83 -10.31
N GLY A 68 -13.90 28.05 -9.73
CA GLY A 68 -15.30 28.02 -10.17
C GLY A 68 -15.57 27.19 -11.43
N LYS A 69 -14.55 26.68 -12.14
CA LYS A 69 -14.78 25.67 -13.18
C LYS A 69 -15.05 24.32 -12.54
N VAL A 70 -16.18 23.70 -12.90
CA VAL A 70 -16.50 22.33 -12.51
C VAL A 70 -15.57 21.38 -13.28
N PRO A 71 -14.65 20.66 -12.60
CA PRO A 71 -13.80 19.68 -13.27
C PRO A 71 -14.64 18.54 -13.84
N LEU A 72 -14.25 18.01 -15.00
CA LEU A 72 -14.83 16.74 -15.45
C LEU A 72 -14.31 15.63 -14.53
N SER A 73 -15.19 15.08 -13.68
CA SER A 73 -14.86 13.91 -12.86
C SER A 73 -15.09 12.64 -13.66
N MET A 74 -14.09 11.75 -13.73
CA MET A 74 -14.22 10.48 -14.44
C MET A 74 -13.32 9.39 -13.85
N GLN A 75 -13.65 8.13 -14.15
CA GLN A 75 -12.84 6.95 -13.85
C GLN A 75 -12.30 6.42 -15.18
N PRO A 76 -10.97 6.44 -15.41
CA PRO A 76 -10.41 5.82 -16.62
C PRO A 76 -10.76 4.33 -16.70
N VAL A 77 -10.75 3.77 -17.91
CA VAL A 77 -10.94 2.32 -18.08
C VAL A 77 -9.74 1.58 -17.48
N SER A 78 -9.98 0.49 -16.75
CA SER A 78 -8.92 -0.32 -16.14
C SER A 78 -7.99 -0.91 -17.21
N TRP A 79 -6.70 -1.00 -16.89
CA TRP A 79 -5.66 -1.58 -17.74
C TRP A 79 -5.55 -0.94 -19.13
N SER A 80 -5.80 0.36 -19.22
CA SER A 80 -5.79 1.09 -20.49
C SER A 80 -4.38 1.29 -21.02
N SER A 81 -4.23 1.18 -22.35
CA SER A 81 -2.97 1.51 -23.03
C SER A 81 -2.75 3.02 -23.15
N GLU A 82 -1.53 3.42 -23.45
CA GLU A 82 -1.18 4.80 -23.83
C GLU A 82 -2.05 5.36 -24.98
N LYS A 83 -2.48 4.50 -25.93
CA LYS A 83 -3.35 4.90 -27.04
C LYS A 83 -4.74 5.33 -26.57
N TYR A 84 -5.28 4.70 -25.52
CA TYR A 84 -6.54 5.11 -24.91
C TYR A 84 -6.43 6.54 -24.34
N TYR A 85 -5.35 6.81 -23.61
CA TYR A 85 -5.11 8.14 -23.06
C TYR A 85 -4.95 9.20 -24.16
N LEU A 86 -4.20 8.88 -25.22
CA LEU A 86 -3.99 9.80 -26.33
C LEU A 86 -5.27 10.08 -27.13
N ARG A 87 -6.06 9.04 -27.42
CA ARG A 87 -7.22 9.14 -28.33
C ARG A 87 -8.52 9.49 -27.65
N GLN A 88 -8.72 9.10 -26.39
CA GLN A 88 -9.97 9.32 -25.66
C GLN A 88 -9.84 10.37 -24.56
N ILE A 89 -8.75 10.35 -23.79
CA ILE A 89 -8.59 11.25 -22.64
C ILE A 89 -8.10 12.64 -23.05
N LEU A 90 -7.09 12.73 -23.92
CA LEU A 90 -6.53 14.02 -24.34
C LEU A 90 -7.58 14.95 -24.99
N PRO A 91 -8.52 14.49 -25.84
CA PRO A 91 -9.60 15.34 -26.34
C PRO A 91 -10.49 15.88 -25.21
N LEU A 92 -10.80 15.08 -24.19
CA LEU A 92 -11.57 15.52 -23.04
C LEU A 92 -10.83 16.57 -22.23
N VAL A 93 -9.51 16.42 -22.06
CA VAL A 93 -8.66 17.41 -21.37
C VAL A 93 -8.68 18.73 -22.14
N ARG A 94 -8.55 18.68 -23.48
CA ARG A 94 -8.60 19.88 -24.33
C ARG A 94 -9.95 20.60 -24.25
N LYS A 95 -11.06 19.86 -24.12
CA LYS A 95 -12.42 20.39 -23.99
C LYS A 95 -12.67 21.01 -22.61
N HIS A 96 -12.42 20.27 -21.53
CA HIS A 96 -12.79 20.69 -20.16
C HIS A 96 -11.71 21.46 -19.42
N LYS A 97 -10.46 21.41 -19.90
CA LYS A 97 -9.25 22.03 -19.31
C LYS A 97 -8.81 21.45 -17.96
N VAL A 98 -9.75 21.02 -17.12
CA VAL A 98 -9.50 20.39 -15.82
C VAL A 98 -10.27 19.07 -15.75
N ILE A 99 -9.55 17.99 -15.47
CA ILE A 99 -10.12 16.66 -15.26
C ILE A 99 -9.73 16.19 -13.87
N ARG A 100 -10.70 15.65 -13.12
CA ARG A 100 -10.47 14.94 -11.86
C ARG A 100 -10.61 13.45 -12.11
N PHE A 101 -9.50 12.73 -12.14
CA PHE A 101 -9.55 11.27 -12.15
C PHE A 101 -9.87 10.76 -10.74
N SER A 102 -10.94 9.98 -10.64
CA SER A 102 -11.29 9.26 -9.42
C SER A 102 -10.96 7.77 -9.60
N ARG A 103 -10.72 7.07 -8.49
CA ARG A 103 -10.44 5.61 -8.46
C ARG A 103 -9.39 5.21 -9.49
N THR A 104 -8.17 5.71 -9.33
CA THR A 104 -7.08 5.54 -10.30
C THR A 104 -6.34 4.21 -10.18
N ASP A 105 -6.95 3.23 -9.51
CA ASP A 105 -6.43 1.87 -9.36
C ASP A 105 -6.34 1.14 -10.71
N SER A 106 -5.14 0.64 -11.01
CA SER A 106 -4.86 -0.21 -12.18
C SER A 106 -5.41 0.36 -13.49
N ARG A 107 -5.23 1.68 -13.71
CA ARG A 107 -5.78 2.37 -14.90
C ARG A 107 -4.84 2.40 -16.09
N LEU A 108 -3.53 2.30 -15.85
CA LEU A 108 -2.54 2.19 -16.90
C LEU A 108 -2.08 0.73 -17.04
N ALA A 109 -1.98 0.24 -18.27
CA ALA A 109 -1.48 -1.11 -18.54
C ALA A 109 -0.02 -1.25 -18.06
N ASN A 110 0.29 -2.37 -17.42
CA ASN A 110 1.67 -2.66 -16.98
C ASN A 110 2.61 -2.98 -18.15
N ASN A 111 2.09 -3.60 -19.21
CA ASN A 111 2.88 -4.07 -20.34
C ASN A 111 2.68 -3.17 -21.57
N GLY A 112 3.66 -3.16 -22.46
CA GLY A 112 3.59 -2.42 -23.73
C GLY A 112 3.85 -0.91 -23.61
N LEU A 113 4.20 -0.41 -22.43
CA LEU A 113 4.66 0.97 -22.26
C LEU A 113 6.14 1.11 -22.68
N PRO A 114 6.51 2.23 -23.32
CA PRO A 114 7.90 2.58 -23.59
C PRO A 114 8.77 2.54 -22.33
N LEU A 115 10.01 2.08 -22.49
CA LEU A 115 10.96 1.93 -21.38
C LEU A 115 11.13 3.23 -20.56
N LYS A 116 11.12 4.40 -21.21
CA LYS A 116 11.20 5.70 -20.52
C LYS A 116 10.04 5.93 -19.55
N LEU A 117 8.82 5.52 -19.91
CA LEU A 117 7.65 5.65 -19.04
C LEU A 117 7.72 4.65 -17.87
N GLN A 118 8.24 3.44 -18.11
CA GLN A 118 8.46 2.47 -17.03
C GLN A 118 9.53 2.94 -16.04
N LYS A 119 10.62 3.54 -16.53
CA LYS A 119 11.64 4.19 -15.69
C LYS A 119 11.04 5.33 -14.87
N LEU A 120 10.15 6.13 -15.46
CA LEU A 120 9.42 7.17 -14.73
C LEU A 120 8.53 6.58 -13.63
N ARG A 121 7.77 5.50 -13.89
CA ARG A 121 6.98 4.81 -12.84
C ARG A 121 7.86 4.38 -11.67
N CYS A 122 9.02 3.79 -11.96
CA CYS A 122 10.01 3.38 -10.96
C CYS A 122 10.53 4.58 -10.15
N HIS A 123 10.94 5.66 -10.84
CA HIS A 123 11.41 6.90 -10.21
C HIS A 123 10.34 7.53 -9.31
N VAL A 124 9.08 7.57 -9.76
CA VAL A 124 7.99 8.08 -8.94
C VAL A 124 7.79 7.22 -7.70
N ASN A 125 7.76 5.90 -7.86
CA ASN A 125 7.41 4.96 -6.78
C ASN A 125 8.45 4.90 -5.66
N TYR A 126 9.74 4.95 -6.02
CA TYR A 126 10.83 4.66 -5.08
C TYR A 126 11.72 5.87 -4.79
N ASN A 127 11.58 6.98 -5.52
CA ASN A 127 12.38 8.18 -5.29
C ASN A 127 11.49 9.41 -5.03
N ALA A 128 10.56 9.75 -5.93
CA ALA A 128 9.77 10.98 -5.79
C ALA A 128 8.75 10.90 -4.65
N LEU A 129 8.15 9.73 -4.39
CA LEU A 129 7.23 9.50 -3.28
C LEU A 129 7.98 9.19 -1.98
N ARG A 130 8.74 10.17 -1.51
CA ARG A 130 9.45 10.12 -0.23
C ARG A 130 8.50 10.46 0.90
N PHE A 131 8.55 9.71 2.01
CA PHE A 131 7.74 10.03 3.18
C PHE A 131 8.16 11.35 3.83
N THR A 132 7.28 11.93 4.64
CA THR A 132 7.60 13.12 5.42
C THR A 132 8.79 12.87 6.36
N PRO A 133 9.57 13.92 6.71
CA PRO A 133 10.70 13.80 7.61
C PRO A 133 10.35 13.17 8.98
N SER A 134 9.15 13.40 9.49
CA SER A 134 8.67 12.81 10.75
C SER A 134 8.52 11.29 10.65
N ILE A 135 7.89 10.80 9.57
CA ILE A 135 7.75 9.36 9.29
C ILE A 135 9.12 8.71 9.07
N GLU A 136 9.99 9.35 8.29
CA GLU A 136 11.35 8.83 8.05
C GLU A 136 12.18 8.77 9.33
N ALA A 137 12.15 9.82 10.17
CA ALA A 137 12.88 9.84 11.43
C ALA A 137 12.43 8.72 12.36
N LEU A 138 11.11 8.51 12.48
CA LEU A 138 10.54 7.47 13.33
C LEU A 138 10.83 6.06 12.78
N GLY A 139 10.68 5.87 11.46
CA GLY A 139 11.04 4.62 10.79
C GLY A 139 12.52 4.28 10.97
N ASN A 140 13.41 5.25 10.80
CA ASN A 140 14.85 5.09 11.03
C ASN A 140 15.19 4.75 12.48
N LYS A 141 14.46 5.32 13.46
CA LYS A 141 14.59 4.95 14.87
C LYS A 141 14.21 3.49 15.09
N MET A 142 13.10 3.01 14.53
CA MET A 142 12.67 1.61 14.62
C MET A 142 13.69 0.67 13.99
N ILE A 143 14.16 0.98 12.77
CA ILE A 143 15.19 0.21 12.06
C ILE A 143 16.47 0.13 12.89
N SER A 144 16.92 1.27 13.44
CA SER A 144 18.11 1.32 14.28
C SER A 144 17.94 0.47 15.54
N SER A 145 16.78 0.50 16.18
CA SER A 145 16.46 -0.34 17.34
C SER A 145 16.54 -1.83 17.01
N LEU A 146 15.95 -2.25 15.89
CA LEU A 146 15.97 -3.63 15.42
C LEU A 146 17.41 -4.10 15.09
N ARG A 147 18.19 -3.26 14.40
CA ARG A 147 19.57 -3.58 14.01
C ARG A 147 20.55 -3.66 15.18
N LYS A 148 20.27 -3.01 16.31
CA LYS A 148 21.11 -3.15 17.53
C LYS A 148 21.20 -4.59 18.02
N THR A 149 20.17 -5.40 17.75
CA THR A 149 20.10 -6.81 18.13
C THR A 149 20.59 -7.77 17.04
N GLY A 150 21.12 -7.25 15.93
CA GLY A 150 21.59 -8.03 14.79
C GLY A 150 20.63 -8.01 13.60
N SER A 151 20.76 -9.00 12.71
CA SER A 151 19.85 -9.18 11.58
C SER A 151 18.44 -9.52 12.04
N PHE A 152 17.45 -9.07 11.28
CA PHE A 152 16.04 -9.28 11.58
C PHE A 152 15.23 -9.59 10.33
N VAL A 153 14.18 -10.38 10.54
CA VAL A 153 13.21 -10.75 9.51
C VAL A 153 11.98 -9.88 9.68
N VAL A 154 11.43 -9.37 8.59
CA VAL A 154 10.11 -8.76 8.59
C VAL A 154 9.10 -9.76 8.03
N LEU A 155 8.10 -10.05 8.84
CA LEU A 155 6.97 -10.86 8.47
C LEU A 155 5.75 -9.96 8.26
N HIS A 156 5.35 -9.78 6.99
CA HIS A 156 4.17 -9.00 6.65
C HIS A 156 2.93 -9.89 6.66
N LEU A 157 2.22 -9.90 7.79
CA LEU A 157 1.04 -10.73 8.03
C LEU A 157 -0.23 -9.98 7.60
N ARG A 158 -0.77 -10.34 6.42
CA ARG A 158 -2.04 -9.81 5.93
C ARG A 158 -3.24 -10.64 6.39
N TYR A 159 -3.39 -10.80 7.71
CA TYR A 159 -4.48 -11.56 8.34
C TYR A 159 -5.41 -10.64 9.16
N GLU A 160 -5.66 -9.43 8.65
CA GLU A 160 -6.59 -8.48 9.25
C GLU A 160 -8.03 -8.71 8.76
N MET A 161 -8.99 -8.25 9.55
CA MET A 161 -10.41 -8.48 9.35
C MET A 161 -10.91 -8.07 7.95
N ASP A 162 -10.44 -6.94 7.43
CA ASP A 162 -10.83 -6.46 6.11
C ASP A 162 -10.35 -7.39 5.00
N MET A 163 -9.12 -7.92 5.12
CA MET A 163 -8.54 -8.81 4.12
C MET A 163 -9.39 -10.07 4.05
N LEU A 164 -9.65 -10.69 5.20
CA LEU A 164 -10.43 -11.93 5.28
C LEU A 164 -11.88 -11.72 4.83
N ALA A 165 -12.51 -10.60 5.22
CA ALA A 165 -13.87 -10.27 4.81
C ALA A 165 -13.97 -10.13 3.29
N PHE A 166 -13.12 -9.30 2.68
CA PHE A 166 -13.23 -8.94 1.27
C PHE A 166 -12.62 -9.97 0.31
N SER A 167 -11.61 -10.72 0.72
CA SER A 167 -11.10 -11.86 -0.06
C SER A 167 -11.97 -13.10 0.10
N GLY A 168 -12.80 -13.16 1.14
CA GLY A 168 -13.62 -14.31 1.49
C GLY A 168 -12.82 -15.51 1.99
N CYS A 169 -11.55 -15.31 2.36
CA CYS A 169 -10.68 -16.37 2.85
C CYS A 169 -10.94 -16.64 4.33
N THR A 170 -11.75 -17.64 4.64
CA THR A 170 -12.15 -17.97 6.02
C THR A 170 -11.50 -19.25 6.54
N HIS A 171 -10.41 -19.69 5.92
CA HIS A 171 -9.66 -20.85 6.40
C HIS A 171 -9.12 -20.62 7.82
N GLY A 172 -9.40 -21.58 8.70
CA GLY A 172 -9.09 -21.50 10.13
C GLY A 172 -10.11 -20.69 10.94
N CYS A 173 -11.06 -20.01 10.32
CA CYS A 173 -12.16 -19.34 11.02
C CYS A 173 -13.22 -20.35 11.48
N SER A 174 -13.82 -20.09 12.63
CA SER A 174 -15.05 -20.72 13.11
C SER A 174 -16.26 -20.30 12.27
N GLY A 175 -17.38 -21.01 12.43
CA GLY A 175 -18.64 -20.61 11.78
C GLY A 175 -19.10 -19.20 12.17
N GLN A 176 -18.89 -18.81 13.43
CA GLN A 176 -19.23 -17.47 13.92
C GLN A 176 -18.35 -16.38 13.28
N GLU A 177 -17.03 -16.57 13.27
CA GLU A 177 -16.09 -15.66 12.61
C GLU A 177 -16.39 -15.54 11.10
N THR A 178 -16.72 -16.67 10.46
CA THR A 178 -17.10 -16.70 9.03
C THR A 178 -18.37 -15.88 8.76
N ALA A 179 -19.39 -16.02 9.62
CA ALA A 179 -20.63 -15.25 9.50
C ALA A 179 -20.41 -13.74 9.72
N GLU A 180 -19.56 -13.38 10.69
CA GLU A 180 -19.16 -11.99 10.95
C GLU A 180 -18.47 -11.35 9.73
N LEU A 181 -17.42 -12.00 9.21
CA LEU A 181 -16.68 -11.54 8.04
C LEU A 181 -17.58 -11.43 6.81
N THR A 182 -18.52 -12.37 6.64
CA THR A 182 -19.52 -12.33 5.58
C THR A 182 -20.44 -11.13 5.73
N ARG A 183 -21.01 -10.90 6.93
CA ARG A 183 -21.86 -9.73 7.20
C ARG A 183 -21.12 -8.42 6.88
N MET A 184 -19.86 -8.33 7.26
CA MET A 184 -19.01 -7.18 6.95
C MET A 184 -18.85 -6.98 5.44
N ARG A 185 -18.52 -8.03 4.69
CA ARG A 185 -18.39 -7.94 3.23
C ARG A 185 -19.68 -7.44 2.57
N TYR A 186 -20.85 -7.90 3.03
CA TYR A 186 -22.14 -7.48 2.50
C TYR A 186 -22.47 -6.01 2.84
N ALA A 187 -22.12 -5.55 4.03
CA ALA A 187 -22.39 -4.18 4.50
C ALA A 187 -21.75 -3.07 3.65
N TYR A 188 -20.72 -3.35 2.85
CA TYR A 188 -20.04 -2.36 2.00
C TYR A 188 -20.57 -2.36 0.55
N PRO A 189 -21.45 -1.41 0.14
CA PRO A 189 -22.21 -1.52 -1.12
C PRO A 189 -21.36 -1.54 -2.39
N TRP A 190 -20.21 -0.86 -2.38
CA TRP A 190 -19.30 -0.77 -3.53
C TRP A 190 -18.42 -1.99 -3.75
N TRP A 191 -18.38 -2.94 -2.80
CA TRP A 191 -17.67 -4.20 -3.00
C TRP A 191 -18.50 -5.12 -3.89
N LYS A 192 -18.07 -5.35 -5.12
CA LYS A 192 -18.88 -6.05 -6.14
C LYS A 192 -19.03 -7.55 -5.88
N GLU A 193 -17.97 -8.21 -5.44
CA GLU A 193 -17.93 -9.66 -5.27
C GLU A 193 -18.41 -10.02 -3.85
N LYS A 194 -19.66 -10.48 -3.72
CA LYS A 194 -20.29 -10.78 -2.42
C LYS A 194 -20.29 -12.26 -2.07
N GLU A 195 -20.55 -13.10 -3.05
CA GLU A 195 -20.50 -14.55 -2.93
C GLU A 195 -19.13 -15.03 -3.39
N ILE A 196 -18.39 -15.64 -2.47
CA ILE A 196 -17.01 -16.07 -2.70
C ILE A 196 -16.87 -17.50 -2.19
N ASP A 197 -16.39 -18.38 -3.07
CA ASP A 197 -15.95 -19.72 -2.70
C ASP A 197 -14.56 -19.63 -2.05
N SER A 198 -14.53 -19.70 -0.72
CA SER A 198 -13.29 -19.60 0.06
C SER A 198 -12.30 -20.72 -0.24
N GLU A 199 -12.78 -21.93 -0.51
CA GLU A 199 -11.91 -23.10 -0.74
C GLU A 199 -11.24 -22.97 -2.10
N LYS A 200 -12.01 -22.61 -3.12
CA LYS A 200 -11.48 -22.36 -4.46
C LYS A 200 -10.45 -21.23 -4.48
N LYS A 201 -10.73 -20.08 -3.87
CA LYS A 201 -9.75 -18.95 -3.77
C LYS A 201 -8.45 -19.39 -3.11
N ARG A 202 -8.55 -20.26 -2.09
CA ARG A 202 -7.39 -20.79 -1.38
C ARG A 202 -6.57 -21.72 -2.27
N LEU A 203 -7.21 -22.64 -2.99
CA LEU A 203 -6.55 -23.54 -3.93
C LEU A 203 -5.85 -22.78 -5.08
N GLU A 204 -6.40 -21.65 -5.48
CA GLU A 204 -5.79 -20.73 -6.46
C GLU A 204 -4.63 -19.90 -5.89
N GLY A 205 -4.32 -20.02 -4.59
CA GLY A 205 -3.26 -19.27 -3.92
C GLY A 205 -3.59 -17.79 -3.69
N LEU A 206 -4.88 -17.41 -3.74
CA LEU A 206 -5.35 -16.03 -3.59
C LEU A 206 -5.67 -15.65 -2.14
N CYS A 207 -5.46 -16.57 -1.19
CA CYS A 207 -5.68 -16.35 0.22
C CYS A 207 -4.38 -16.08 0.97
N PRO A 208 -4.39 -15.19 1.98
CA PRO A 208 -3.26 -15.04 2.87
C PRO A 208 -3.01 -16.34 3.64
N LEU A 209 -1.74 -16.65 3.89
CA LEU A 209 -1.38 -17.66 4.88
C LEU A 209 -1.88 -17.24 6.26
N THR A 210 -2.40 -18.20 7.03
CA THR A 210 -2.70 -17.97 8.44
C THR A 210 -1.40 -17.76 9.24
N PRO A 211 -1.42 -17.14 10.42
CA PRO A 211 -0.23 -17.05 11.26
C PRO A 211 0.35 -18.43 11.64
N GLY A 212 -0.51 -19.44 11.82
CA GLY A 212 -0.09 -20.82 12.07
C GLY A 212 0.66 -21.42 10.88
N GLU A 213 0.12 -21.26 9.67
CA GLU A 213 0.78 -21.73 8.44
C GLU A 213 2.09 -21.00 8.17
N THR A 214 2.10 -19.69 8.41
CA THR A 214 3.31 -18.89 8.33
C THR A 214 4.38 -19.41 9.29
N THR A 215 4.00 -19.84 10.50
CA THR A 215 4.91 -20.48 11.45
C THR A 215 5.54 -21.73 10.84
N LEU A 216 4.74 -22.61 10.23
CA LEU A 216 5.22 -23.83 9.59
C LEU A 216 6.18 -23.52 8.42
N VAL A 217 5.86 -22.52 7.60
CA VAL A 217 6.73 -22.07 6.50
C VAL A 217 8.08 -21.58 7.02
N LEU A 218 8.10 -20.74 8.07
CA LEU A 218 9.35 -20.26 8.65
C LEU A 218 10.22 -21.40 9.20
N LYS A 219 9.62 -22.39 9.87
CA LYS A 219 10.33 -23.60 10.31
C LYS A 219 10.90 -24.38 9.14
N ALA A 220 10.10 -24.60 8.09
CA ALA A 220 10.52 -25.36 6.92
C ALA A 220 11.65 -24.69 6.14
N LEU A 221 11.69 -23.35 6.14
CA LEU A 221 12.78 -22.55 5.57
C LEU A 221 14.05 -22.55 6.45
N GLY A 222 14.02 -23.16 7.63
CA GLY A 222 15.18 -23.30 8.50
C GLY A 222 15.49 -22.07 9.35
N PHE A 223 14.53 -21.15 9.55
CA PHE A 223 14.73 -20.03 10.48
C PHE A 223 14.90 -20.56 11.92
N PRO A 224 15.98 -20.18 12.63
CA PRO A 224 16.21 -20.65 13.98
C PRO A 224 15.22 -20.03 14.97
N ARG A 225 15.01 -20.70 16.11
CA ARG A 225 14.07 -20.29 17.17
C ARG A 225 14.33 -18.86 17.67
N ASP A 226 15.59 -18.45 17.76
CA ASP A 226 16.01 -17.13 18.24
C ASP A 226 15.91 -16.02 17.18
N THR A 227 15.42 -16.31 15.97
CA THR A 227 15.21 -15.32 14.91
C THR A 227 14.43 -14.11 15.42
N ARG A 228 14.99 -12.92 15.24
CA ARG A 228 14.32 -11.66 15.53
C ARG A 228 13.30 -11.36 14.42
N ILE A 229 12.01 -11.40 14.75
CA ILE A 229 10.92 -11.19 13.77
C ILE A 229 10.17 -9.90 14.11
N TYR A 230 10.14 -8.96 13.17
CA TYR A 230 9.22 -7.83 13.20
C TYR A 230 7.94 -8.16 12.44
N ILE A 231 6.78 -8.07 13.10
CA ILE A 231 5.48 -8.26 12.45
C ILE A 231 4.99 -6.93 11.88
N ALA A 232 4.99 -6.83 10.55
CA ALA A 232 4.40 -5.72 9.80
C ALA A 232 2.93 -6.05 9.49
N SER A 233 2.01 -5.56 10.32
CA SER A 233 0.57 -5.80 10.13
C SER A 233 -0.29 -4.73 10.82
N GLY A 234 -1.54 -4.61 10.39
CA GLY A 234 -2.59 -4.04 11.24
C GLY A 234 -2.97 -4.98 12.39
N GLU A 235 -4.19 -4.80 12.90
CA GLU A 235 -4.76 -5.72 13.90
C GLU A 235 -5.03 -7.10 13.28
N ILE A 236 -4.35 -8.12 13.80
CA ILE A 236 -4.54 -9.51 13.37
C ILE A 236 -5.90 -9.98 13.86
N TYR A 237 -6.75 -10.42 12.94
CA TYR A 237 -8.08 -10.93 13.29
C TYR A 237 -7.95 -12.16 14.20
N GLY A 238 -8.69 -12.19 15.32
CA GLY A 238 -8.54 -13.21 16.36
C GLY A 238 -7.34 -13.02 17.30
N GLY A 239 -6.55 -11.96 17.11
CA GLY A 239 -5.54 -11.46 18.05
C GLY A 239 -4.51 -12.49 18.51
N GLU A 240 -4.20 -12.43 19.80
CA GLU A 240 -3.18 -13.27 20.46
C GLU A 240 -3.40 -14.77 20.27
N LYS A 241 -4.66 -15.22 20.25
CA LYS A 241 -5.01 -16.62 19.99
C LYS A 241 -4.45 -17.09 18.64
N ARG A 242 -4.54 -16.26 17.59
CA ARG A 242 -4.02 -16.60 16.26
C ARG A 242 -2.51 -16.55 16.19
N LEU A 243 -1.88 -15.66 16.97
CA LEU A 243 -0.42 -15.52 17.03
C LEU A 243 0.27 -16.54 17.94
N ALA A 244 -0.48 -17.30 18.75
CA ALA A 244 0.06 -18.19 19.77
C ALA A 244 1.10 -19.20 19.22
N ALA A 245 0.80 -19.87 18.10
CA ALA A 245 1.73 -20.82 17.48
C ALA A 245 3.04 -20.13 17.04
N LEU A 246 2.93 -18.95 16.43
CA LEU A 246 4.07 -18.17 15.96
C LEU A 246 4.94 -17.71 17.13
N LYS A 247 4.33 -17.23 18.22
CA LYS A 247 5.05 -16.81 19.44
C LYS A 247 5.70 -17.96 20.20
N ALA A 248 5.06 -19.13 20.21
CA ALA A 248 5.61 -20.32 20.85
C ALA A 248 6.86 -20.84 20.11
N GLU A 249 6.88 -20.74 18.78
CA GLU A 249 8.01 -21.13 17.95
C GLU A 249 9.10 -20.06 17.90
N PHE A 250 8.74 -18.78 17.78
CA PHE A 250 9.67 -17.66 17.66
C PHE A 250 9.42 -16.64 18.78
N PRO A 251 10.08 -16.79 19.95
CA PRO A 251 9.87 -15.91 21.10
C PRO A 251 10.33 -14.46 20.87
N ASN A 252 11.25 -14.22 19.94
CA ASN A 252 11.85 -12.89 19.71
C ASN A 252 11.02 -12.02 18.74
N ILE A 253 9.70 -12.10 18.83
CA ILE A 253 8.79 -11.29 18.01
C ILE A 253 8.66 -9.87 18.58
N VAL A 254 8.63 -8.89 17.67
CA VAL A 254 8.34 -7.49 17.96
C VAL A 254 7.31 -6.91 17.01
N ARG A 255 6.62 -5.89 17.50
CA ARG A 255 5.70 -5.05 16.74
C ARG A 255 6.07 -3.59 16.98
N LYS A 256 5.57 -2.69 16.15
CA LYS A 256 5.81 -1.24 16.28
C LYS A 256 5.44 -0.69 17.66
N GLU A 257 4.39 -1.23 18.28
CA GLU A 257 3.95 -0.86 19.61
C GLU A 257 4.96 -1.23 20.72
N MET A 258 5.90 -2.13 20.44
CA MET A 258 6.98 -2.51 21.37
C MET A 258 8.27 -1.72 21.13
N LEU A 259 8.38 -1.00 20.02
CA LEU A 259 9.59 -0.26 19.63
C LEU A 259 9.48 1.25 19.84
N LEU A 260 8.26 1.76 19.99
CA LEU A 260 7.94 3.17 20.07
C LEU A 260 7.28 3.49 21.42
N SER A 261 7.47 4.72 21.91
CA SER A 261 6.72 5.17 23.10
C SER A 261 5.25 5.43 22.76
N GLU A 262 4.41 5.50 23.80
CA GLU A 262 2.99 5.85 23.64
C GLU A 262 2.81 7.21 22.96
N ASP A 263 3.61 8.22 23.36
CA ASP A 263 3.58 9.56 22.76
C ASP A 263 3.93 9.53 21.27
N GLU A 264 4.95 8.75 20.90
CA GLU A 264 5.35 8.59 19.50
C GLU A 264 4.25 7.91 18.69
N LEU A 265 3.62 6.86 19.23
CA LEU A 265 2.52 6.16 18.57
C LEU A 265 1.28 7.04 18.43
N HIS A 266 0.95 7.82 19.46
CA HIS A 266 -0.28 8.62 19.50
C HIS A 266 -0.35 9.63 18.34
N LEU A 267 0.79 10.15 17.88
CA LEU A 267 0.88 11.01 16.70
C LEU A 267 0.38 10.34 15.40
N PHE A 268 0.44 9.00 15.32
CA PHE A 268 0.14 8.23 14.12
C PHE A 268 -1.06 7.27 14.27
N GLN A 269 -1.55 7.04 15.50
CA GLN A 269 -2.60 6.04 15.79
C GLN A 269 -3.90 6.27 15.00
N LYS A 270 -4.26 7.52 14.70
CA LYS A 270 -5.44 7.86 13.89
C LYS A 270 -5.19 7.85 12.37
N HIS A 271 -3.95 7.60 11.96
CA HIS A 271 -3.47 7.69 10.59
C HIS A 271 -2.91 6.33 10.15
N SER A 272 -3.81 5.39 9.84
CA SER A 272 -3.48 4.02 9.45
C SER A 272 -2.47 3.90 8.30
N THR A 273 -2.44 4.91 7.41
CA THR A 273 -1.56 4.99 6.25
C THR A 273 -0.15 5.39 6.67
N GLN A 274 -0.01 6.27 7.65
CA GLN A 274 1.29 6.62 8.21
C GLN A 274 1.88 5.45 9.03
N MET A 275 1.05 4.73 9.78
CA MET A 275 1.48 3.48 10.44
C MET A 275 1.95 2.42 9.43
N ALA A 276 1.25 2.28 8.30
CA ALA A 276 1.68 1.40 7.23
C ALA A 276 2.98 1.88 6.55
N ALA A 277 3.25 3.19 6.50
CA ALA A 277 4.51 3.74 6.02
C ALA A 277 5.70 3.35 6.92
N LEU A 278 5.53 3.33 8.24
CA LEU A 278 6.55 2.82 9.17
C LEU A 278 6.83 1.34 8.92
N ASP A 279 5.77 0.52 8.80
CA ASP A 279 5.90 -0.89 8.44
C ASP A 279 6.64 -1.07 7.10
N TYR A 280 6.42 -0.18 6.13
CA TYR A 280 7.08 -0.21 4.82
C TYR A 280 8.57 0.07 4.93
N LEU A 281 8.96 1.13 5.66
CA LEU A 281 10.36 1.48 5.86
C LEU A 281 11.13 0.33 6.53
N VAL A 282 10.56 -0.24 7.59
CA VAL A 282 11.17 -1.38 8.30
C VAL A 282 11.26 -2.61 7.38
N SER A 283 10.22 -2.88 6.58
CA SER A 283 10.19 -3.98 5.60
C SER A 283 11.30 -3.86 4.56
N VAL A 284 11.49 -2.67 3.99
CA VAL A 284 12.54 -2.41 2.99
C VAL A 284 13.94 -2.56 3.60
N ALA A 285 14.14 -2.15 4.84
CA ALA A 285 15.44 -2.18 5.53
C ALA A 285 15.83 -3.54 6.14
N SER A 286 14.90 -4.49 6.19
CA SER A 286 15.10 -5.83 6.76
C SER A 286 16.10 -6.69 5.98
N ASP A 287 16.69 -7.69 6.65
CA ASP A 287 17.56 -8.66 5.98
C ASP A 287 16.73 -9.60 5.09
N VAL A 288 15.61 -10.08 5.62
CA VAL A 288 14.64 -10.93 4.90
C VAL A 288 13.23 -10.38 5.08
N PHE A 289 12.51 -10.24 3.97
CA PHE A 289 11.10 -9.84 3.94
C PHE A 289 10.23 -10.99 3.47
N ILE A 290 9.24 -11.38 4.27
CA ILE A 290 8.34 -12.50 3.99
C ILE A 290 6.89 -12.00 4.07
N PRO A 291 6.20 -11.86 2.92
CA PRO A 291 4.77 -11.53 2.91
C PRO A 291 3.92 -12.80 3.01
N SER A 292 2.86 -12.75 3.82
CA SER A 292 1.87 -13.84 3.88
C SER A 292 0.86 -13.83 2.72
N ASN A 293 0.90 -12.78 1.87
CA ASN A 293 0.00 -12.57 0.74
C ASN A 293 0.65 -11.62 -0.29
N ASP A 294 0.42 -11.85 -1.57
CA ASP A 294 0.91 -11.02 -2.70
C ASP A 294 0.09 -9.72 -2.90
N GLY A 295 -0.06 -8.96 -1.82
CA GLY A 295 -0.79 -7.69 -1.81
C GLY A 295 0.06 -6.49 -2.26
N ASN A 296 -0.56 -5.30 -2.32
CA ASN A 296 0.12 -4.07 -2.73
C ASN A 296 1.40 -3.78 -1.94
N MET A 297 1.37 -3.95 -0.61
CA MET A 297 2.55 -3.76 0.24
C MET A 297 3.70 -4.68 -0.16
N ALA A 298 3.40 -5.97 -0.37
CA ALA A 298 4.40 -6.96 -0.77
C ALA A 298 5.08 -6.57 -2.09
N LYS A 299 4.26 -6.19 -3.10
CA LYS A 299 4.74 -5.78 -4.43
C LYS A 299 5.62 -4.54 -4.39
N VAL A 300 5.22 -3.53 -3.61
CA VAL A 300 5.99 -2.28 -3.52
C VAL A 300 7.27 -2.51 -2.72
N VAL A 301 7.24 -3.26 -1.61
CA VAL A 301 8.47 -3.57 -0.85
C VAL A 301 9.44 -4.39 -1.70
N GLU A 302 8.97 -5.43 -2.38
CA GLU A 302 9.79 -6.23 -3.28
C GLU A 302 10.42 -5.37 -4.38
N GLY A 303 9.62 -4.55 -5.05
CA GLY A 303 10.11 -3.66 -6.09
C GLY A 303 11.09 -2.60 -5.58
N HIS A 304 10.88 -2.05 -4.37
CA HIS A 304 11.80 -1.08 -3.78
C HIS A 304 13.13 -1.73 -3.41
N ARG A 305 13.12 -2.93 -2.81
CA ARG A 305 14.34 -3.68 -2.52
C ARG A 305 15.11 -4.00 -3.81
N ARG A 306 14.41 -4.36 -4.89
CA ARG A 306 15.04 -4.52 -6.21
C ARG A 306 15.62 -3.22 -6.76
N HIS A 307 14.99 -2.08 -6.51
CA HIS A 307 15.49 -0.79 -6.97
C HIS A 307 16.74 -0.31 -6.22
N VAL A 308 16.84 -0.59 -4.92
CA VAL A 308 17.94 -0.11 -4.07
C VAL A 308 19.15 -1.04 -4.10
N TYR A 309 18.93 -2.35 -4.18
CA TYR A 309 19.99 -3.35 -3.98
C TYR A 309 20.40 -4.10 -5.26
N PHE A 310 19.72 -3.90 -6.39
CA PHE A 310 19.99 -4.60 -7.67
C PHE A 310 19.95 -3.62 -8.85
#